data_AF-A0A7V6A4A2-F1
#
_entry.id   AF-A0A7V6A4A2-F1
#
_cell.length_a   1.000
_cell.length_b   1.000
_cell.length_c   1.000
_cell.angle_alpha   90.00
_cell.angle_beta   90.00
_cell.angle_gamma   90.00
#
_symmetry.space_group_name_H-M   'P 1'
#
loop_
_entity.id
_entity.type
_entity.pdbx_description
1 polymer ?
#
loop_
_entity_poly.entity_id
_entity_poly.type
_entity_poly.pdbx_seq_one_letter_code
_entity_poly.pdbx_strand_id
1 'polypeptide(L)'
;MERKPRANFWPIVLTLAFWMLILTAVQGLGVYYLVTRYIGTKISIQTNTINRQTEQLLAEMKNFPSLEEIKNIKDNIDKIDKELGAKMESMERDILKDVTPTLRITSTKPVFVSANQVKYAYAIQNKGKYSVNINNVKLFLATTKITSPDKINEKLEINKDYYVKSPTQNEDIAPGWEIYQNFTIEFPDPQKVPGVIYFCVSFEAQTDPNIIKSIKTVDPDKIISKKPYYITGDIVTPG
;
A
#
# COMPACT_ATOMS: atom_id res chain seq x y z
N MET A 1 48.87 108.26 31.32
CA MET A 1 49.15 107.80 32.69
C MET A 1 47.99 106.97 33.17
N GLU A 2 48.24 105.68 33.29
CA GLU A 2 47.34 104.68 33.87
C GLU A 2 47.09 104.99 35.36
N ARG A 3 45.84 104.83 35.84
CA ARG A 3 45.54 104.31 37.19
C ARG A 3 44.05 104.05 37.44
N LYS A 4 43.76 102.74 37.52
CA LYS A 4 42.92 101.99 38.48
C LYS A 4 41.45 102.36 38.69
N PRO A 5 40.52 101.62 38.06
CA PRO A 5 39.21 101.35 38.65
C PRO A 5 39.29 100.04 39.44
N ARG A 6 39.89 100.02 40.66
CA ARG A 6 40.05 98.75 41.40
C ARG A 6 39.92 98.93 42.91
N ALA A 7 38.68 98.94 43.40
CA ALA A 7 38.36 98.54 44.77
C ALA A 7 36.98 97.87 44.85
N ASN A 8 35.96 98.39 44.15
CA ASN A 8 34.57 97.92 44.29
C ASN A 8 34.05 96.98 43.18
N PHE A 9 34.83 96.72 42.12
CA PHE A 9 34.41 95.81 41.05
C PHE A 9 34.56 94.33 41.43
N TRP A 10 35.62 94.01 42.18
CA TRP A 10 35.97 92.64 42.56
C TRP A 10 34.95 91.97 43.49
N PRO A 11 34.39 92.65 44.51
CA PRO A 11 33.35 92.07 45.38
C PRO A 11 32.07 91.73 44.61
N ILE A 12 31.63 92.60 43.69
CA ILE A 12 30.41 92.39 42.91
C ILE A 12 30.57 91.18 41.96
N VAL A 13 31.72 91.06 41.30
CA VAL A 13 32.04 89.90 40.45
C VAL A 13 32.06 88.62 41.27
N LEU A 14 32.61 88.65 42.49
CA LEU A 14 32.61 87.49 43.40
C LEU A 14 31.20 87.10 43.86
N THR A 15 30.36 88.08 44.20
CA THR A 15 28.95 87.82 44.59
C THR A 15 28.17 87.23 43.42
N LEU A 16 28.32 87.76 42.21
CA LEU A 16 27.68 87.21 41.01
C LEU A 16 28.19 85.81 40.66
N ALA A 17 29.51 85.57 40.76
CA ALA A 17 30.09 84.24 40.54
C ALA A 17 29.58 83.21 41.57
N PHE A 18 29.42 83.61 42.84
CA PHE A 18 28.86 82.76 43.89
C PHE A 18 27.40 82.41 43.63
N TRP A 19 26.57 83.39 43.25
CA TRP A 19 25.17 83.12 42.87
C TRP A 19 25.04 82.26 41.62
N MET A 20 25.91 82.45 40.63
CA MET A 20 25.98 81.58 39.46
C MET A 20 26.32 80.15 39.87
N LEU A 21 27.29 79.95 40.78
CA LEU A 21 27.66 78.63 41.29
C LEU A 21 26.49 77.93 42.01
N ILE A 22 25.73 78.68 42.81
CA ILE A 22 24.51 78.16 43.46
C ILE A 22 23.45 77.79 42.41
N LEU A 23 23.20 78.65 41.42
CA LEU A 23 22.24 78.38 40.35
C LEU A 23 22.62 77.12 39.56
N THR A 24 23.89 76.94 39.21
CA THR A 24 24.37 75.75 38.49
C THR A 24 24.21 74.49 39.35
N ALA A 25 24.47 74.56 40.66
CA ALA A 25 24.29 73.44 41.58
C ALA A 25 22.81 73.06 41.74
N VAL A 26 21.91 74.05 41.86
CA VAL A 26 20.46 73.82 41.95
C VAL A 26 19.91 73.24 40.64
N GLN A 27 20.38 73.73 39.49
CA GLN A 27 20.04 73.16 38.18
C GLN A 27 20.53 71.71 38.06
N GLY A 28 21.76 71.41 38.52
CA GLY A 28 22.30 70.06 38.54
C GLY A 28 21.45 69.09 39.38
N LEU A 29 21.03 69.52 40.58
CA LEU A 29 20.13 68.74 41.44
C LEU A 29 18.74 68.54 40.81
N GLY A 30 18.18 69.58 40.19
CA GLY A 30 16.89 69.50 39.50
C GLY A 30 16.91 68.52 38.32
N VAL A 31 17.95 68.57 37.48
CA VAL A 31 18.15 67.64 36.37
C VAL A 31 18.36 66.22 36.89
N TYR A 32 19.19 66.04 37.92
CA TYR A 32 19.42 64.72 38.53
C TYR A 32 18.11 64.11 39.05
N TYR A 33 17.28 64.88 39.75
CA TYR A 33 15.98 64.42 40.25
C TYR A 33 15.02 64.05 39.12
N LEU A 34 14.94 64.86 38.06
CA LEU A 34 14.08 64.57 36.91
C LEU A 34 14.52 63.32 36.15
N VAL A 35 15.82 63.16 35.92
CA VAL A 35 16.39 62.00 35.20
C VAL A 35 16.20 60.72 36.02
N THR A 36 16.51 60.74 37.32
CA THR A 36 16.32 59.57 38.18
C THR A 36 14.85 59.15 38.28
N ARG A 37 13.93 60.11 38.39
CA ARG A 37 12.48 59.84 38.38
C ARG A 37 11.99 59.29 37.04
N TYR A 38 12.48 59.85 35.92
CA TYR A 38 12.13 59.37 34.58
C TYR A 38 12.60 57.94 34.34
N ILE A 39 13.86 57.64 34.68
CA ILE A 39 14.43 56.29 34.58
C ILE A 39 13.66 55.31 35.47
N GLY A 40 13.40 55.66 36.73
CA GLY A 40 12.64 54.81 37.65
C GLY A 40 11.23 54.50 37.13
N THR A 41 10.54 55.49 36.56
CA THR A 41 9.20 55.32 35.98
C THR A 41 9.24 54.43 34.75
N LYS A 42 10.22 54.62 33.85
CA LYS A 42 10.41 53.78 32.66
C LYS A 42 10.70 52.33 33.02
N ILE A 43 11.58 52.09 33.99
CA ILE A 43 11.90 50.75 34.49
C ILE A 43 10.64 50.10 35.07
N SER A 44 9.89 50.81 35.93
CA SER A 44 8.66 50.26 36.52
C SER A 44 7.62 49.85 35.46
N ILE A 45 7.41 50.69 34.44
CA ILE A 45 6.47 50.38 33.34
C ILE A 45 6.96 49.18 32.52
N GLN A 46 8.25 49.11 32.20
CA GLN A 46 8.84 47.99 31.47
C GLN A 46 8.75 46.68 32.27
N THR A 47 9.08 46.71 33.56
CA THR A 47 8.96 45.55 34.45
C THR A 47 7.51 45.04 34.54
N ASN A 48 6.54 45.94 34.69
CA ASN A 48 5.12 45.55 34.71
C ASN A 48 4.66 44.94 33.38
N THR A 49 5.17 45.45 32.25
CA THR A 49 4.82 44.92 30.93
C THR A 49 5.40 43.53 30.73
N ILE A 50 6.66 43.31 31.12
CA ILE A 50 7.33 42.01 31.07
C ILE A 50 6.58 41.01 31.95
N ASN A 51 6.26 41.36 33.19
CA ASN A 51 5.53 40.47 34.09
C ASN A 51 4.18 40.04 33.51
N ARG A 52 3.43 40.98 32.93
CA ARG A 52 2.14 40.68 32.29
C ARG A 52 2.30 39.75 31.08
N GLN A 53 3.31 39.96 30.25
CA GLN A 53 3.61 39.07 29.12
C GLN A 53 4.04 37.68 29.58
N THR A 54 4.85 37.60 30.64
CA THR A 54 5.29 36.33 31.23
C THR A 54 4.12 35.54 31.81
N GLU A 55 3.18 36.18 32.50
CA GLU A 55 1.96 35.53 33.00
C GLU A 55 1.07 34.99 31.87
N GLN A 56 0.93 35.75 30.78
CA GLN A 56 0.18 35.31 29.58
C GLN A 56 0.84 34.10 28.93
N LEU A 57 2.17 34.13 28.74
CA LEU A 57 2.94 33.00 28.23
C LEU A 57 2.82 31.76 29.13
N LEU A 58 2.88 31.91 30.45
CA LEU A 58 2.68 30.81 31.40
C LEU A 58 1.28 30.20 31.32
N ALA A 59 0.25 31.01 31.09
CA ALA A 59 -1.12 30.52 30.90
C ALA A 59 -1.26 29.77 29.56
N GLU A 60 -0.65 30.25 28.49
CA GLU A 60 -0.61 29.57 27.19
C GLU A 60 0.18 28.26 27.24
N MET A 61 1.32 28.24 27.96
CA MET A 61 2.14 27.03 28.15
C MET A 61 1.40 25.92 28.90
N LYS A 62 0.46 26.25 29.80
CA LYS A 62 -0.39 25.28 30.50
C LYS A 62 -1.45 24.63 29.62
N ASN A 63 -1.77 25.22 28.47
CA ASN A 63 -2.74 24.68 27.52
C ASN A 63 -2.12 23.76 26.46
N PHE A 64 -0.79 23.56 26.48
CA PHE A 64 -0.17 22.54 25.64
C PHE A 64 -0.48 21.14 26.19
N PRO A 65 -0.82 20.17 25.32
CA PRO A 65 -1.01 18.80 25.75
C PRO A 65 0.27 18.28 26.41
N SER A 66 0.11 17.55 27.49
CA SER A 66 1.23 16.99 28.24
C SER A 66 2.01 16.01 27.35
N LEU A 67 3.30 15.82 27.66
CA LEU A 67 4.13 14.80 26.98
C LEU A 67 3.50 13.40 27.06
N GLU A 68 2.75 13.12 28.12
CA GLU A 68 2.05 11.85 28.32
C GLU A 68 0.81 11.72 27.40
N GLU A 69 0.06 12.80 27.19
CA GLU A 69 -1.03 12.84 26.19
C GLU A 69 -0.50 12.67 24.77
N ILE A 70 0.60 13.35 24.42
CA ILE A 70 1.24 13.20 23.11
C ILE A 70 1.75 11.77 22.90
N LYS A 71 2.34 11.16 23.94
CA LYS A 71 2.78 9.76 23.90
C LYS A 71 1.59 8.80 23.73
N ASN A 72 0.51 9.00 24.46
CA ASN A 72 -0.71 8.18 24.32
C ASN A 72 -1.33 8.32 22.93
N ILE A 73 -1.34 9.53 22.35
CA ILE A 73 -1.78 9.74 20.96
C ILE A 73 -0.89 8.96 20.00
N LYS A 74 0.44 9.01 20.16
CA LYS A 74 1.38 8.25 19.34
C LYS A 74 1.16 6.74 19.46
N ASP A 75 1.05 6.21 20.68
CA ASP A 75 0.85 4.78 20.92
C ASP A 75 -0.49 4.30 20.34
N ASN A 76 -1.53 5.13 20.39
CA ASN A 76 -2.82 4.86 19.74
C ASN A 76 -2.70 4.88 18.21
N ILE A 77 -1.97 5.83 17.62
CA ILE A 77 -1.71 5.87 16.18
C ILE A 77 -0.96 4.60 15.74
N ASP A 78 0.10 4.21 16.45
CA ASP A 78 0.88 3.00 16.14
C ASP A 78 0.03 1.73 16.24
N LYS A 79 -0.91 1.68 17.19
CA LYS A 79 -1.87 0.57 17.30
C LYS A 79 -2.86 0.55 16.14
N ILE A 80 -3.42 1.71 15.76
CA ILE A 80 -4.33 1.82 14.62
C ILE A 80 -3.62 1.41 13.32
N ASP A 81 -2.38 1.84 13.12
CA ASP A 81 -1.60 1.50 11.93
C ASP A 81 -1.37 -0.02 11.82
N LYS A 82 -0.99 -0.67 12.94
CA LYS A 82 -0.86 -2.13 12.99
C LYS A 82 -2.16 -2.86 12.71
N GLU A 83 -3.27 -2.40 13.29
CA GLU A 83 -4.59 -3.02 13.06
C GLU A 83 -5.07 -2.83 11.62
N LEU A 84 -4.83 -1.67 11.02
CA LEU A 84 -5.14 -1.38 9.61
C LEU A 84 -4.29 -2.23 8.68
N GLY A 85 -2.99 -2.34 8.92
CA GLY A 85 -2.09 -3.21 8.16
C GLY A 85 -2.56 -4.67 8.18
N ALA A 86 -2.85 -5.21 9.36
CA ALA A 86 -3.34 -6.58 9.49
C ALA A 86 -4.70 -6.81 8.81
N LYS A 87 -5.63 -5.85 8.88
CA LYS A 87 -6.92 -5.91 8.17
C LYS A 87 -6.74 -5.87 6.66
N MET A 88 -5.86 -4.99 6.17
CA MET A 88 -5.57 -4.85 4.75
C MET A 88 -4.95 -6.15 4.20
N GLU A 89 -3.98 -6.74 4.89
CA GLU A 89 -3.42 -8.04 4.52
C GLU A 89 -4.48 -9.17 4.50
N SER A 90 -5.39 -9.17 5.48
CA SER A 90 -6.49 -10.14 5.49
C SER A 90 -7.42 -9.97 4.30
N MET A 91 -7.82 -8.73 4.00
CA MET A 91 -8.66 -8.42 2.85
C MET A 91 -7.98 -8.80 1.53
N GLU A 92 -6.68 -8.52 1.38
CA GLU A 92 -5.92 -8.93 0.20
C GLU A 92 -5.91 -10.45 0.02
N ARG A 93 -5.71 -11.20 1.11
CA ARG A 93 -5.77 -12.68 1.07
C ARG A 93 -7.15 -13.19 0.69
N ASP A 94 -8.21 -12.61 1.25
CA ASP A 94 -9.59 -13.02 0.96
C ASP A 94 -9.96 -12.71 -0.49
N ILE A 95 -9.62 -11.53 -0.98
CA ILE A 95 -9.79 -11.16 -2.39
C ILE A 95 -9.00 -12.14 -3.27
N LEU A 96 -7.73 -12.38 -2.98
CA LEU A 96 -6.90 -13.28 -3.77
C LEU A 96 -7.48 -14.68 -3.84
N LYS A 97 -7.99 -15.21 -2.72
CA LYS A 97 -8.67 -16.50 -2.66
C LYS A 97 -9.92 -16.52 -3.55
N ASP A 98 -10.71 -15.44 -3.53
CA ASP A 98 -11.92 -15.32 -4.33
C ASP A 98 -11.65 -15.23 -5.84
N VAL A 99 -10.60 -14.49 -6.25
CA VAL A 99 -10.22 -14.39 -7.68
C VAL A 99 -9.34 -15.51 -8.17
N THR A 100 -8.78 -16.37 -7.32
CA THR A 100 -8.01 -17.53 -7.79
C THR A 100 -8.96 -18.56 -8.44
N PRO A 101 -8.71 -18.98 -9.70
CA PRO A 101 -9.53 -19.99 -10.35
C PRO A 101 -9.61 -21.29 -9.54
N THR A 102 -10.82 -21.66 -9.13
CA THR A 102 -11.07 -22.92 -8.43
C THR A 102 -11.80 -23.86 -9.37
N LEU A 103 -11.08 -24.83 -9.94
CA LEU A 103 -11.61 -25.75 -10.94
C LEU A 103 -11.72 -27.17 -10.35
N ARG A 104 -12.84 -27.83 -10.66
CA ARG A 104 -12.99 -29.28 -10.49
C ARG A 104 -12.84 -29.92 -11.86
N ILE A 105 -11.91 -30.87 -11.95
CA ILE A 105 -11.64 -31.59 -13.18
C ILE A 105 -12.04 -33.05 -12.98
N THR A 106 -12.80 -33.59 -13.92
CA THR A 106 -13.21 -35.00 -13.92
C THR A 106 -12.88 -35.60 -15.27
N SER A 107 -12.13 -36.70 -15.28
CA SER A 107 -11.85 -37.48 -16.48
C SER A 107 -12.60 -38.81 -16.45
N THR A 108 -13.01 -39.29 -17.62
CA THR A 108 -13.44 -40.67 -17.78
C THR A 108 -12.23 -41.55 -18.08
N LYS A 109 -12.31 -42.82 -17.68
CA LYS A 109 -11.32 -43.80 -18.14
C LYS A 109 -11.35 -43.87 -19.68
N PRO A 110 -10.20 -43.98 -20.35
CA PRO A 110 -10.15 -44.20 -21.79
C PRO A 110 -10.86 -45.49 -22.17
N VAL A 111 -11.61 -45.48 -23.27
CA VAL A 111 -12.35 -46.65 -23.78
C VAL A 111 -12.01 -46.88 -25.24
N PHE A 112 -11.75 -48.13 -25.61
CA PHE A 112 -11.59 -48.53 -27.00
C PHE A 112 -12.94 -48.51 -27.69
N VAL A 113 -13.07 -47.72 -28.75
CA VAL A 113 -14.27 -47.68 -29.61
C VAL A 113 -14.10 -48.56 -30.85
N SER A 114 -12.85 -48.88 -31.21
CA SER A 114 -12.47 -49.88 -32.21
C SER A 114 -11.12 -50.50 -31.85
N ALA A 115 -10.63 -51.43 -32.68
CA ALA A 115 -9.29 -52.05 -32.52
C ALA A 115 -8.13 -51.03 -32.60
N ASN A 116 -8.38 -49.83 -33.16
CA ASN A 116 -7.35 -48.83 -33.41
C ASN A 116 -7.74 -47.42 -32.93
N GLN A 117 -8.88 -47.26 -32.25
CA GLN A 117 -9.36 -45.97 -31.77
C GLN A 117 -9.68 -46.00 -30.29
N VAL A 118 -9.11 -45.04 -29.56
CA VAL A 118 -9.36 -44.84 -28.13
C VAL A 118 -10.06 -43.51 -27.94
N LYS A 119 -11.18 -43.54 -27.23
CA LYS A 119 -11.91 -42.36 -26.83
C LYS A 119 -11.63 -42.03 -25.37
N TYR A 120 -11.35 -40.78 -25.10
CA TYR A 120 -11.20 -40.22 -23.77
C TYR A 120 -12.03 -38.95 -23.67
N ALA A 121 -12.66 -38.75 -22.51
CA ALA A 121 -13.41 -37.54 -22.23
C ALA A 121 -12.97 -36.94 -20.90
N TYR A 122 -13.02 -35.62 -20.83
CA TYR A 122 -12.90 -34.90 -19.59
C TYR A 122 -13.91 -33.79 -19.50
N ALA A 123 -14.19 -33.40 -18.26
CA ALA A 123 -15.01 -32.27 -17.94
C ALA A 123 -14.28 -31.31 -16.99
N ILE A 124 -14.44 -30.02 -17.23
CA ILE A 124 -13.92 -28.96 -16.38
C ILE A 124 -15.08 -28.14 -15.86
N GLN A 125 -15.22 -28.11 -14.55
CA GLN A 125 -16.26 -27.36 -13.85
C GLN A 125 -15.63 -26.26 -13.00
N ASN A 126 -16.11 -25.03 -13.12
CA ASN A 126 -15.72 -23.95 -12.23
C ASN A 126 -16.49 -24.07 -10.89
N LYS A 127 -15.76 -23.98 -9.78
CA LYS A 127 -16.28 -23.93 -8.40
C LYS A 127 -15.96 -22.62 -7.71
N GLY A 128 -15.20 -21.74 -8.36
CA GLY A 128 -14.85 -20.42 -7.87
C GLY A 128 -16.00 -19.43 -7.98
N LYS A 129 -15.78 -18.24 -7.42
CA LYS A 129 -16.78 -17.17 -7.35
C LYS A 129 -16.98 -16.45 -8.68
N TYR A 130 -15.93 -16.35 -9.49
CA TYR A 130 -15.92 -15.62 -10.75
C TYR A 130 -15.72 -16.53 -11.96
N SER A 131 -16.14 -16.06 -13.12
CA SER A 131 -15.95 -16.75 -14.40
C SER A 131 -14.46 -16.84 -14.77
N VAL A 132 -14.11 -17.91 -15.47
CA VAL A 132 -12.71 -18.28 -15.78
C VAL A 132 -12.56 -18.54 -17.28
N ASN A 133 -11.54 -17.93 -17.88
CA ASN A 133 -11.04 -18.21 -19.21
C ASN A 133 -10.08 -19.40 -19.14
N ILE A 134 -10.29 -20.40 -19.98
CA ILE A 134 -9.41 -21.54 -20.15
C ILE A 134 -8.78 -21.45 -21.53
N ASN A 135 -7.46 -21.27 -21.58
CA ASN A 135 -6.72 -21.05 -22.81
C ASN A 135 -5.59 -22.07 -22.95
N ASN A 136 -4.94 -22.12 -24.12
CA ASN A 136 -3.72 -22.90 -24.34
C ASN A 136 -3.87 -24.40 -24.01
N VAL A 137 -5.02 -25.00 -24.34
CA VAL A 137 -5.28 -26.43 -24.11
C VAL A 137 -4.36 -27.28 -25.01
N LYS A 138 -3.57 -28.17 -24.40
CA LYS A 138 -2.59 -29.03 -25.09
C LYS A 138 -2.78 -30.47 -24.68
N LEU A 139 -2.71 -31.39 -25.64
CA LEU A 139 -2.73 -32.83 -25.40
C LEU A 139 -1.34 -33.41 -25.69
N PHE A 140 -0.83 -34.18 -24.74
CA PHE A 140 0.44 -34.88 -24.82
C PHE A 140 0.19 -36.38 -24.70
N LEU A 141 0.91 -37.15 -25.51
CA LEU A 141 0.93 -38.61 -25.46
C LEU A 141 2.38 -39.06 -25.31
N ALA A 142 2.61 -40.06 -24.47
CA ALA A 142 3.94 -40.62 -24.25
C ALA A 142 3.85 -42.13 -23.98
N THR A 143 4.87 -42.87 -24.40
CA THR A 143 5.05 -44.29 -24.05
C THR A 143 5.69 -44.49 -22.68
N THR A 144 6.16 -43.40 -22.05
CA THR A 144 6.73 -43.38 -20.71
C THR A 144 5.90 -42.51 -19.78
N LYS A 145 5.97 -42.80 -18.48
CA LYS A 145 5.15 -42.11 -17.48
C LYS A 145 5.47 -40.62 -17.46
N ILE A 146 4.44 -39.81 -17.66
CA ILE A 146 4.55 -38.35 -17.66
C ILE A 146 4.65 -37.85 -16.20
N THR A 147 5.77 -37.20 -15.87
CA THR A 147 6.00 -36.57 -14.55
C THR A 147 5.77 -35.06 -14.57
N SER A 148 5.99 -34.40 -15.71
CA SER A 148 5.64 -33.00 -15.95
C SER A 148 5.38 -32.77 -17.45
N PRO A 149 4.36 -31.99 -17.83
CA PRO A 149 4.11 -31.62 -19.23
C PRO A 149 5.27 -30.85 -19.86
N ASP A 150 6.08 -30.12 -19.08
CA ASP A 150 7.20 -29.31 -19.58
C ASP A 150 8.33 -30.17 -20.19
N LYS A 151 8.35 -31.47 -19.90
CA LYS A 151 9.39 -32.41 -20.34
C LYS A 151 8.98 -33.24 -21.57
N ILE A 152 7.81 -32.99 -22.15
CA ILE A 152 7.29 -33.75 -23.28
C ILE A 152 7.53 -32.98 -24.58
N ASN A 153 8.34 -33.57 -25.47
CA ASN A 153 8.73 -32.97 -26.74
C ASN A 153 7.68 -33.15 -27.86
N GLU A 154 6.86 -34.20 -27.79
CA GLU A 154 5.80 -34.45 -28.77
C GLU A 154 4.48 -33.84 -28.28
N LYS A 155 3.97 -32.87 -29.02
CA LYS A 155 2.81 -32.06 -28.64
C LYS A 155 1.75 -32.13 -29.73
N LEU A 156 0.55 -32.58 -29.37
CA LEU A 156 -0.63 -32.33 -30.18
C LEU A 156 -1.31 -31.08 -29.61
N GLU A 157 -1.01 -29.93 -30.20
CA GLU A 157 -1.58 -28.65 -29.77
C GLU A 157 -3.00 -28.50 -30.34
N ILE A 158 -3.99 -28.51 -29.46
CA ILE A 158 -5.38 -28.26 -29.81
C ILE A 158 -5.69 -26.86 -29.29
N ASN A 159 -5.18 -25.85 -30.00
CA ASN A 159 -5.30 -24.47 -29.55
C ASN A 159 -6.77 -24.03 -29.63
N LYS A 160 -7.46 -24.10 -28.49
CA LYS A 160 -8.85 -23.70 -28.33
C LYS A 160 -9.01 -23.00 -27.00
N ASP A 161 -9.61 -21.81 -27.05
CA ASP A 161 -9.98 -21.03 -25.89
C ASP A 161 -11.43 -21.35 -25.49
N TYR A 162 -11.66 -21.48 -24.19
CA TYR A 162 -12.96 -21.79 -23.61
C TYR A 162 -13.28 -20.84 -22.45
N TYR A 163 -14.57 -20.71 -22.13
CA TYR A 163 -15.06 -19.85 -21.05
C TYR A 163 -15.96 -20.67 -20.10
N VAL A 164 -15.69 -20.63 -18.78
CA VAL A 164 -16.47 -21.37 -17.76
C VAL A 164 -17.07 -20.43 -16.74
N LYS A 165 -18.40 -20.45 -16.62
CA LYS A 165 -19.12 -19.60 -15.66
C LYS A 165 -18.96 -20.06 -14.22
N SER A 166 -19.02 -19.11 -13.30
CA SER A 166 -19.15 -19.38 -11.87
C SER A 166 -20.57 -19.91 -11.53
N PRO A 167 -20.68 -20.90 -10.61
CA PRO A 167 -21.98 -21.36 -10.11
C PRO A 167 -22.66 -20.35 -9.17
N THR A 168 -21.99 -19.26 -8.79
CA THR A 168 -22.46 -18.29 -7.79
C THR A 168 -22.89 -16.93 -8.34
N GLN A 169 -22.77 -16.69 -9.66
CA GLN A 169 -23.19 -15.45 -10.30
C GLN A 169 -24.26 -15.68 -11.39
N ASN A 170 -25.45 -15.10 -11.20
CA ASN A 170 -26.52 -14.95 -12.20
C ASN A 170 -26.24 -13.72 -13.08
N GLU A 171 -25.17 -13.74 -13.87
CA GLU A 171 -24.89 -12.64 -14.83
C GLU A 171 -25.18 -13.06 -16.29
N ASP A 172 -25.81 -12.12 -17.02
CA ASP A 172 -26.27 -12.14 -18.42
C ASP A 172 -25.12 -12.17 -19.46
N ILE A 173 -24.24 -13.14 -19.33
CA ILE A 173 -23.24 -13.48 -20.36
C ILE A 173 -23.64 -14.85 -20.94
N ALA A 174 -23.54 -15.10 -22.24
CA ALA A 174 -23.98 -16.37 -22.87
C ALA A 174 -23.09 -17.59 -22.46
N PRO A 175 -23.40 -18.85 -22.83
CA PRO A 175 -23.30 -20.04 -21.98
C PRO A 175 -21.88 -20.59 -21.75
N GLY A 176 -21.70 -21.20 -20.58
CA GLY A 176 -20.56 -22.03 -20.22
C GLY A 176 -20.84 -22.75 -18.90
N TRP A 177 -21.82 -23.66 -18.89
CA TRP A 177 -21.83 -24.73 -17.89
C TRP A 177 -20.59 -25.60 -18.10
N GLU A 178 -20.31 -26.53 -17.18
CA GLU A 178 -19.24 -27.53 -17.26
C GLU A 178 -18.78 -27.82 -18.71
N ILE A 179 -17.51 -27.53 -19.02
CA ILE A 179 -16.95 -27.85 -20.33
C ILE A 179 -16.82 -29.35 -20.38
N TYR A 180 -17.42 -29.99 -21.38
CA TYR A 180 -17.21 -31.41 -21.68
C TYR A 180 -16.47 -31.53 -23.02
N GLN A 181 -15.31 -32.18 -23.01
CA GLN A 181 -14.52 -32.41 -24.21
C GLN A 181 -14.29 -33.90 -24.44
N ASN A 182 -14.49 -34.32 -25.70
CA ASN A 182 -14.17 -35.67 -26.17
C ASN A 182 -12.98 -35.62 -27.12
N PHE A 183 -12.01 -36.49 -26.90
CA PHE A 183 -10.90 -36.73 -27.80
C PHE A 183 -10.95 -38.18 -28.26
N THR A 184 -10.73 -38.37 -29.55
CA THR A 184 -10.52 -39.68 -30.14
C THR A 184 -9.08 -39.71 -30.65
N ILE A 185 -8.31 -40.66 -30.16
CA ILE A 185 -6.94 -40.93 -30.60
C ILE A 185 -7.02 -42.14 -31.54
N GLU A 186 -6.53 -41.96 -32.76
CA GLU A 186 -6.47 -43.02 -33.77
C GLU A 186 -5.04 -43.51 -33.93
N PHE A 187 -4.85 -44.81 -33.78
CA PHE A 187 -3.59 -45.49 -34.03
C PHE A 187 -3.56 -45.98 -35.48
N PRO A 188 -2.60 -45.53 -36.30
CA PRO A 188 -2.54 -45.91 -37.70
C PRO A 188 -2.18 -47.38 -37.91
N ASP A 189 -1.49 -48.01 -36.95
CA ASP A 189 -1.12 -49.42 -36.98
C ASP A 189 -1.55 -50.12 -35.68
N PRO A 190 -2.61 -50.96 -35.70
CA PRO A 190 -3.11 -51.66 -34.52
C PRO A 190 -2.08 -52.61 -33.89
N GLN A 191 -1.10 -53.09 -34.66
CA GLN A 191 -0.09 -54.05 -34.18
C GLN A 191 1.10 -53.37 -33.50
N LYS A 192 1.25 -52.04 -33.65
CA LYS A 192 2.34 -51.25 -33.05
C LYS A 192 1.87 -50.38 -31.91
N VAL A 193 0.66 -50.59 -31.41
CA VAL A 193 0.15 -49.84 -30.27
C VAL A 193 0.92 -50.28 -29.01
N PRO A 194 1.65 -49.39 -28.35
CA PRO A 194 2.36 -49.70 -27.12
C PRO A 194 1.41 -50.23 -26.05
N GLY A 195 1.80 -51.27 -25.31
CA GLY A 195 0.96 -51.90 -24.26
C GLY A 195 0.39 -50.93 -23.21
N VAL A 196 1.08 -49.81 -22.98
CA VAL A 196 0.60 -48.69 -22.15
C VAL A 196 0.98 -47.37 -22.82
N ILE A 197 0.02 -46.45 -22.90
CA ILE A 197 0.23 -45.08 -23.35
C ILE A 197 -0.22 -44.13 -22.24
N TYR A 198 0.63 -43.19 -21.87
CA TYR A 198 0.32 -42.15 -20.90
C TYR A 198 -0.16 -40.91 -21.64
N PHE A 199 -1.25 -40.31 -21.17
CA PHE A 199 -1.74 -39.03 -21.68
C PHE A 199 -1.65 -37.94 -20.62
N CYS A 200 -1.45 -36.72 -21.08
CA CYS A 200 -1.55 -35.51 -20.28
C CYS A 200 -2.30 -34.44 -21.06
N VAL A 201 -3.32 -33.84 -20.47
CA VAL A 201 -3.93 -32.61 -21.00
C VAL A 201 -3.49 -31.46 -20.11
N SER A 202 -2.85 -30.43 -20.67
CA SER A 202 -2.53 -29.21 -19.93
C SER A 202 -3.36 -28.03 -20.41
N PHE A 203 -3.69 -27.10 -19.52
CA PHE A 203 -4.34 -25.85 -19.89
C PHE A 203 -4.03 -24.73 -18.90
N GLU A 204 -4.19 -23.49 -19.35
CA GLU A 204 -4.08 -22.31 -18.49
C GLU A 204 -5.47 -21.84 -18.12
N ALA A 205 -5.63 -21.39 -16.87
CA ALA A 205 -6.89 -20.84 -16.39
C ALA A 205 -6.67 -19.48 -15.74
N GLN A 206 -7.45 -18.48 -16.18
CA GLN A 206 -7.39 -17.12 -15.65
C GLN A 206 -8.80 -16.62 -15.38
N THR A 207 -9.04 -16.06 -14.19
CA THR A 207 -10.28 -15.34 -13.91
C THR A 207 -10.45 -14.17 -14.88
N ASP A 208 -11.70 -13.85 -15.24
CA ASP A 208 -12.01 -12.82 -16.24
C ASP A 208 -11.13 -11.56 -16.05
N PRO A 209 -10.33 -11.16 -17.06
CA PRO A 209 -9.44 -10.00 -16.96
C PRO A 209 -10.15 -8.70 -16.57
N ASN A 210 -11.44 -8.56 -16.87
CA ASN A 210 -12.21 -7.38 -16.47
C ASN A 210 -12.48 -7.35 -14.96
N ILE A 211 -12.71 -8.52 -14.34
CA ILE A 211 -12.85 -8.65 -12.90
C ILE A 211 -11.51 -8.35 -12.22
N ILE A 212 -10.40 -8.89 -12.76
CA ILE A 212 -9.05 -8.60 -12.27
C ILE A 212 -8.76 -7.10 -12.33
N LYS A 213 -9.07 -6.43 -13.44
CA LYS A 213 -8.89 -4.97 -13.60
C LYS A 213 -9.74 -4.13 -12.64
N SER A 214 -10.90 -4.64 -12.22
CA SER A 214 -11.78 -3.92 -11.29
C SER A 214 -11.24 -3.89 -9.85
N ILE A 215 -10.36 -4.84 -9.51
CA ILE A 215 -9.75 -4.97 -8.19
C ILE A 215 -8.48 -4.12 -8.16
N LYS A 216 -8.64 -2.83 -7.84
CA LYS A 216 -7.52 -1.86 -7.79
C LYS A 216 -6.50 -2.13 -6.68
N THR A 217 -6.86 -2.95 -5.70
CA THR A 217 -6.13 -3.13 -4.43
C THR A 217 -5.08 -4.23 -4.45
N VAL A 218 -5.07 -5.09 -5.48
CA VAL A 218 -4.19 -6.26 -5.52
C VAL A 218 -3.35 -6.22 -6.79
N ASP A 219 -2.05 -6.47 -6.66
CA ASP A 219 -1.13 -6.61 -7.78
C ASP A 219 -1.64 -7.70 -8.75
N PRO A 220 -1.94 -7.36 -10.03
CA PRO A 220 -2.43 -8.30 -11.03
C PRO A 220 -1.54 -9.54 -11.18
N ASP A 221 -0.22 -9.39 -10.99
CA ASP A 221 0.74 -10.49 -11.12
C ASP A 221 0.60 -11.56 -10.03
N LYS A 222 0.00 -11.21 -8.89
CA LYS A 222 -0.33 -12.17 -7.82
C LYS A 222 -1.59 -12.98 -8.13
N ILE A 223 -2.48 -12.47 -8.99
CA ILE A 223 -3.79 -13.07 -9.28
C ILE A 223 -3.69 -14.10 -10.42
N ILE A 224 -2.71 -13.97 -11.30
CA ILE A 224 -2.52 -14.88 -12.43
C ILE A 224 -1.94 -16.21 -11.91
N SER A 225 -2.69 -17.31 -12.07
CA SER A 225 -2.14 -18.65 -11.85
C SER A 225 -1.07 -18.93 -12.90
N LYS A 226 0.20 -18.72 -12.55
CA LYS A 226 1.36 -18.98 -13.43
C LYS A 226 1.58 -20.48 -13.71
N LYS A 227 0.80 -21.38 -13.09
CA LYS A 227 0.97 -22.82 -13.23
C LYS A 227 -0.14 -23.41 -14.11
N PRO A 228 0.22 -24.21 -15.13
CA PRO A 228 -0.76 -24.91 -15.94
C PRO A 228 -1.45 -25.99 -15.09
N TYR A 229 -2.76 -26.13 -15.28
CA TYR A 229 -3.51 -27.28 -14.77
C TYR A 229 -3.25 -28.47 -15.67
N TYR A 230 -3.28 -29.68 -15.11
CA TYR A 230 -3.08 -30.89 -15.91
C TYR A 230 -3.97 -32.06 -15.48
N ILE A 231 -4.34 -32.88 -16.46
CA ILE A 231 -5.06 -34.14 -16.31
C ILE A 231 -4.16 -35.24 -16.83
N THR A 232 -3.83 -36.23 -16.00
CA THR A 232 -3.01 -37.38 -16.43
C THR A 232 -3.78 -38.69 -16.32
N GLY A 233 -3.40 -39.65 -17.15
CA GLY A 233 -3.92 -41.01 -17.07
C GLY A 233 -3.15 -41.97 -17.96
N ASP A 234 -3.53 -43.23 -17.86
CA ASP A 234 -2.96 -44.36 -18.57
C ASP A 234 -4.02 -45.03 -19.48
N ILE A 235 -3.57 -45.42 -20.66
CA ILE A 235 -4.32 -46.21 -21.62
C ILE A 235 -3.62 -47.57 -21.67
N VAL A 236 -4.22 -48.58 -21.05
CA VAL A 236 -3.76 -49.96 -21.17
C VAL A 236 -4.37 -50.54 -22.43
N THR A 237 -3.55 -50.92 -23.40
CA THR A 237 -4.04 -51.45 -24.67
C THR A 237 -4.26 -52.95 -24.53
N PRO A 238 -5.36 -53.49 -25.10
CA PRO A 238 -5.51 -54.92 -25.24
C PRO A 238 -4.44 -55.37 -26.24
N GLY A 239 -3.35 -55.95 -25.73
CA GLY A 239 -2.30 -56.55 -26.54
C GLY A 239 -2.78 -57.76 -27.34
#